data_AF-C6LXQ8-F1
#
_entry.id   AF-C6LXQ8-F1
#
_cell.length_a   1.000
_cell.length_b   1.000
_cell.length_c   1.000
_cell.angle_alpha   90.00
_cell.angle_beta   90.00
_cell.angle_gamma   90.00
#
_symmetry.space_group_name_H-M   'P 1'
#
loop_
_entity.id
_entity.type
_entity.pdbx_description
1 polymer ?
#
loop_
_entity_poly.entity_id
_entity_poly.type
_entity_poly.pdbx_seq_one_letter_code
_entity_poly.pdbx_strand_id
1 'polypeptide(L)' 'MSQFVQNVKYPPEFPGLLMDLCREVLREQPNNIYEFAVKHFTQLRDAMAAEKARGD' A
#
# COMPACT_ATOMS: atom_id res chain seq x y z
N MET A 1 -4.38 -34.65 -5.71
CA MET A 1 -4.12 -33.18 -5.69
C MET A 1 -5.46 -32.48 -5.68
N SER A 2 -5.73 -31.64 -4.68
CA SER A 2 -7.05 -31.06 -4.44
C SER A 2 -7.55 -30.24 -5.64
N GLN A 3 -8.73 -30.57 -6.14
CA GLN A 3 -9.39 -30.00 -7.33
C GLN A 3 -9.92 -28.56 -7.11
N PHE A 4 -9.64 -27.98 -5.94
CA PHE A 4 -10.25 -26.73 -5.47
C PHE A 4 -9.23 -25.64 -5.08
N VAL A 5 -7.92 -25.87 -5.24
CA VAL A 5 -6.92 -24.84 -4.92
C VAL A 5 -6.91 -23.82 -6.06
N GLN A 6 -7.56 -22.68 -5.84
CA GLN A 6 -7.40 -21.53 -6.71
C GLN A 6 -5.96 -21.04 -6.63
N ASN A 7 -5.26 -21.03 -7.77
CA ASN A 7 -3.91 -20.50 -7.89
C ASN A 7 -3.97 -18.97 -7.94
N VAL A 8 -4.27 -18.34 -6.80
CA VAL A 8 -4.32 -16.88 -6.66
C VAL A 8 -2.89 -16.35 -6.61
N LYS A 9 -2.54 -15.48 -7.56
CA LYS A 9 -1.27 -14.77 -7.59
C LYS A 9 -1.49 -13.34 -7.13
N TYR A 10 -0.69 -12.89 -6.15
CA TYR A 10 -0.69 -11.51 -5.70
C TYR A 10 0.39 -10.71 -6.43
N PRO A 11 0.18 -9.40 -6.65
CA PRO A 11 1.24 -8.53 -7.14
C PRO A 11 2.44 -8.55 -6.18
N PRO A 12 3.69 -8.64 -6.67
CA PRO A 12 4.88 -8.78 -5.83
C PRO A 12 5.10 -7.57 -4.90
N GLU A 13 4.65 -6.39 -5.30
CA GLU A 13 4.72 -5.15 -4.53
C GLU A 13 3.66 -5.03 -3.44
N PHE A 14 2.58 -5.82 -3.52
CA PHE A 14 1.43 -5.68 -2.62
C PHE A 14 1.77 -5.90 -1.13
N PRO A 15 2.54 -6.95 -0.75
CA PRO A 15 2.91 -7.15 0.65
C PRO A 15 3.69 -5.96 1.24
N GLY A 16 4.58 -5.34 0.45
CA GLY A 16 5.35 -4.17 0.88
C GLY A 16 4.46 -2.96 1.14
N LEU A 17 3.60 -2.63 0.17
CA LEU A 17 2.64 -1.53 0.28
C LEU A 17 1.72 -1.67 1.51
N LEU A 18 1.24 -2.88 1.76
CA LEU A 18 0.38 -3.13 2.91
C LEU A 18 1.15 -3.03 4.24
N MET A 19 2.38 -3.55 4.29
CA MET A 19 3.21 -3.46 5.50
C MET A 19 3.57 -2.02 5.86
N ASP A 20 3.81 -1.15 4.88
CA ASP A 20 4.10 0.26 5.12
C ASP A 20 2.88 0.98 5.71
N LEU A 21 1.68 0.78 5.15
CA LEU A 21 0.45 1.30 5.73
C LEU A 21 0.25 0.81 7.17
N CYS A 22 0.41 -0.49 7.41
CA CYS A 22 0.28 -1.08 8.75
C CYS A 22 1.26 -0.45 9.74
N ARG A 23 2.52 -0.22 9.33
CA ARG A 23 3.54 0.43 10.16
C ARG A 23 3.12 1.84 10.56
N GLU A 24 2.64 2.63 9.60
CA GLU A 24 2.23 4.01 9.86
C GLU A 24 0.96 4.09 10.74
N VAL A 25 -0.02 3.19 10.52
CA VAL A 25 -1.21 3.08 11.39
C VAL A 25 -0.82 2.74 12.82
N LEU A 26 0.10 1.79 13.01
CA LEU A 26 0.58 1.41 14.35
C LEU A 26 1.36 2.55 15.02
N ARG A 27 2.07 3.37 14.24
CA ARG A 27 2.83 4.51 14.76
C ARG A 27 1.91 5.66 15.18
N GLU A 28 0.98 6.06 14.32
CA GLU A 28 0.15 7.25 14.53
C GLU A 28 -1.13 6.99 15.33
N GLN A 29 -1.54 5.71 15.47
CA GLN A 29 -2.76 5.30 16.18
C GLN A 29 -3.98 6.16 15.80
N PRO A 30 -4.33 6.27 14.49
CA PRO A 30 -5.39 7.16 14.05
C PRO A 30 -6.78 6.68 14.52
N ASN A 31 -7.64 7.62 14.87
CA ASN A 31 -9.03 7.34 15.24
C ASN A 31 -9.88 6.84 14.05
N ASN A 32 -9.53 7.25 12.82
CA ASN A 32 -10.19 6.81 11.60
C ASN A 32 -9.15 6.28 10.59
N ILE A 33 -9.11 4.95 10.45
CA ILE A 33 -8.15 4.26 9.57
C ILE A 33 -8.40 4.60 8.09
N TYR A 34 -9.66 4.83 7.69
CA TYR A 34 -9.98 5.13 6.28
C TYR A 34 -9.43 6.48 5.85
N GLU A 35 -9.66 7.53 6.65
CA GLU A 35 -9.11 8.86 6.38
C GLU A 35 -7.57 8.84 6.39
N PHE A 36 -7.00 8.10 7.33
CA PHE A 36 -5.56 7.90 7.41
C PHE A 36 -5.00 7.24 6.15
N ALA A 37 -5.61 6.14 5.70
CA ALA A 37 -5.18 5.42 4.51
C ALA A 37 -5.32 6.28 3.24
N VAL A 38 -6.41 7.04 3.10
CA VAL A 38 -6.58 7.98 1.97
C VAL A 38 -5.45 9.00 1.93
N LYS A 39 -5.12 9.59 3.08
CA LYS A 39 -4.01 10.55 3.18
C LYS A 39 -2.67 9.90 2.85
N HIS A 40 -2.37 8.76 3.45
CA HIS A 40 -1.13 8.01 3.24
C HIS A 40 -0.91 7.65 1.77
N PHE A 41 -1.89 7.02 1.12
CA PHE A 41 -1.77 6.63 -0.28
C PHE A 41 -1.79 7.83 -1.25
N THR A 42 -2.46 8.92 -0.90
CA THR A 42 -2.40 10.17 -1.68
C THR A 42 -0.98 10.73 -1.69
N GLN A 43 -0.37 10.84 -0.51
CA GLN A 43 1.01 11.31 -0.37
C GLN A 43 2.00 10.40 -1.11
N LEU A 44 1.82 9.09 -0.99
CA LEU A 44 2.64 8.09 -1.67
C LEU A 44 2.55 8.22 -3.20
N ARG A 45 1.33 8.32 -3.74
CA ARG A 45 1.09 8.50 -5.18
C ARG A 45 1.74 9.76 -5.72
N ASP A 46 1.58 10.88 -5.00
CA ASP A 46 2.10 12.17 -5.44
C ASP A 46 3.64 12.18 -5.39
N ALA A 47 4.25 11.53 -4.38
CA ALA A 47 5.69 11.32 -4.32
C ALA A 47 6.21 10.47 -5.49
N MET A 48 5.55 9.35 -5.80
CA MET A 48 5.91 8.51 -6.96
C MET A 48 5.79 9.29 -8.28
N ALA A 49 4.75 10.11 -8.44
CA ALA A 49 4.57 10.94 -9.62
C ALA A 49 5.68 11.99 -9.76
N ALA A 50 6.09 12.60 -8.63
CA ALA A 50 7.18 13.56 -8.61
C ALA A 50 8.55 12.91 -8.90
N GLU A 51 8.82 11.71 -8.38
CA GLU A 51 10.05 10.96 -8.70
C GLU A 51 10.13 10.61 -10.18
N LYS A 52 9.01 10.15 -10.76
CA LYS A 52 8.92 9.87 -12.19
C LYS A 52 9.23 11.12 -13.03
N ALA A 53 8.64 12.27 -12.70
CA ALA A 53 8.85 13.52 -13.42
C ALA A 53 10.28 14.10 -13.28
N ARG A 54 11.08 13.65 -12.30
CA ARG A 54 12.48 14.06 -12.13
C ARG A 54 13.46 13.13 -12.85
N GLY A 55 13.01 11.94 -13.24
CA GLY A 55 13.82 10.95 -13.95
C GLY A 55 13.68 11.01 -15.48
N ASP A 56 12.72 11.79 -16.00
CA ASP A 56 12.52 12.12 -17.42
C ASP A 56 13.23 13.45 -17.78
#